data_AF-A0A4Y6RQJ9-F1
#
_entry.id   AF-A0A4Y6RQJ9-F1
#
_cell.length_a   1.000
_cell.length_b   1.000
_cell.length_c   1.000
_cell.angle_alpha   90.00
_cell.angle_beta   90.00
_cell.angle_gamma   90.00
#
_symmetry.space_group_name_H-M   'P 1'
#
loop_
_entity.id
_entity.type
_entity.pdbx_description
1 polymer ?
#
loop_
_entity_poly.entity_id
_entity_poly.type
_entity_poly.pdbx_seq_one_letter_code
_entity_poly.pdbx_strand_id
1 'polypeptide(L)'
;MSKYEPLREHLARMDDVVWAAKLDEVESIIGSNLPRSAREHRTWWANSGGSLVHQNSWLDAGWRVERTDLNRDVIVFRRLRIGGTSIANQSQRSNRADRNPQKAAEKRLGREMVSLRQPATVTLRAEWTTLGDVQKTPCSHSTIPAEAGVLRFAAMDGDDVKTVMVATHSVQHLYRALRMEMKGMDGGAENRSGHLLIKKSGFDPEKPIECDVVKPGNAWLLTDGRGRKANLDDKTECNLVAQLLYVQELQSGRKSKLLQL
;
A
#
# COMPACT_ATOMS: atom_id res chain seq x y z
N MET A 1 42.52 -1.78 -6.84
CA MET A 1 42.41 -2.68 -8.01
C MET A 1 41.93 -4.04 -7.52
N SER A 2 40.98 -4.66 -8.21
CA SER A 2 40.47 -5.99 -7.85
C SER A 2 41.52 -7.06 -8.15
N LYS A 3 41.63 -8.09 -7.31
CA LYS A 3 42.49 -9.26 -7.54
C LYS A 3 42.25 -9.92 -8.91
N TYR A 4 41.01 -9.89 -9.41
CA TYR A 4 40.60 -10.56 -10.65
C TYR A 4 40.57 -9.64 -11.87
N GLU A 5 41.08 -8.40 -11.73
CA GLU A 5 41.16 -7.43 -12.82
C GLU A 5 41.94 -7.95 -14.05
N PRO A 6 43.08 -8.64 -13.89
CA PRO A 6 43.81 -9.18 -15.05
C PRO A 6 43.00 -10.19 -15.87
N LEU A 7 42.18 -11.02 -15.21
CA LEU A 7 41.29 -11.98 -15.89
C LEU A 7 40.22 -11.25 -16.69
N ARG A 8 39.66 -10.15 -16.16
CA ARG A 8 38.71 -9.30 -16.88
C ARG A 8 39.34 -8.71 -18.15
N GLU A 9 40.52 -8.13 -18.04
CA GLU A 9 41.24 -7.53 -19.18
C GLU A 9 41.67 -8.56 -20.22
N HIS A 10 42.05 -9.76 -19.80
CA HIS A 10 42.39 -10.86 -20.70
C HIS A 10 41.17 -11.28 -21.53
N LEU A 11 40.05 -11.56 -20.86
CA LEU A 11 38.79 -11.94 -21.50
C LEU A 11 38.24 -10.83 -22.42
N ALA A 12 38.35 -9.56 -22.01
CA ALA A 12 37.87 -8.43 -22.81
C ALA A 12 38.62 -8.25 -24.13
N ARG A 13 39.91 -8.62 -24.18
CA ARG A 13 40.77 -8.52 -25.37
C ARG A 13 40.69 -9.75 -26.28
N MET A 14 40.07 -10.82 -25.83
CA MET A 14 39.97 -12.05 -26.60
C MET A 14 38.90 -11.91 -27.70
N ASP A 15 39.29 -12.24 -28.94
CA ASP A 15 38.39 -12.22 -30.10
C ASP A 15 37.56 -13.51 -30.23
N ASP A 16 37.93 -14.57 -29.49
CA ASP A 16 37.20 -15.83 -29.46
C ASP A 16 35.79 -15.69 -28.85
N VAL A 17 34.92 -16.63 -29.25
CA VAL A 17 33.55 -16.72 -28.73
C VAL A 17 33.46 -17.68 -27.54
N VAL A 18 34.35 -18.68 -27.49
CA VAL A 18 34.42 -19.70 -26.45
C VAL A 18 35.89 -19.91 -26.10
N TRP A 19 36.20 -19.93 -24.81
CA TRP A 19 37.52 -20.22 -24.31
C TRP A 19 37.45 -21.28 -23.22
N ALA A 20 38.10 -22.41 -23.44
CA ALA A 20 38.24 -23.47 -22.46
C ALA A 20 39.57 -23.29 -21.73
N ALA A 21 39.51 -22.68 -20.56
CA ALA A 21 40.67 -22.35 -19.74
C ALA A 21 40.97 -23.47 -18.75
N LYS A 22 42.24 -23.84 -18.62
CA LYS A 22 42.70 -24.60 -17.45
C LYS A 22 42.78 -23.70 -16.23
N LEU A 23 42.57 -24.24 -15.02
CA LEU A 23 42.67 -23.45 -13.80
C LEU A 23 44.03 -22.79 -13.63
N ASP A 24 45.11 -23.47 -14.01
CA ASP A 24 46.46 -22.91 -13.91
C ASP A 24 46.73 -21.78 -14.93
N GLU A 25 46.04 -21.79 -16.09
CA GLU A 25 46.07 -20.67 -17.05
C GLU A 25 45.36 -19.45 -16.47
N VAL A 26 44.23 -19.67 -15.77
CA VAL A 26 43.52 -18.60 -15.05
C VAL A 26 44.38 -18.04 -13.91
N GLU A 27 45.08 -18.89 -13.15
CA GLU A 27 46.02 -18.47 -12.09
C GLU A 27 47.19 -17.67 -12.64
N SER A 28 47.74 -18.08 -13.79
CA SER A 28 48.81 -17.37 -14.48
C SER A 28 48.35 -15.96 -14.92
N ILE A 29 47.14 -15.84 -15.48
CA ILE A 29 46.56 -14.55 -15.89
C ILE A 29 46.32 -13.65 -14.67
N ILE A 30 45.77 -14.20 -13.57
CA ILE A 30 45.51 -13.46 -12.33
C ILE A 30 46.83 -13.08 -11.62
N GLY A 31 47.91 -13.82 -11.84
CA GLY A 31 49.19 -13.67 -11.15
C GLY A 31 49.17 -14.19 -9.71
N SER A 32 48.22 -15.06 -9.37
CA SER A 32 48.13 -15.70 -8.05
C SER A 32 47.27 -16.96 -8.10
N ASN A 33 47.49 -17.86 -7.13
CA ASN A 33 46.71 -19.09 -7.02
C ASN A 33 45.23 -18.81 -6.71
N LEU A 34 44.36 -19.62 -7.30
CA LEU A 34 42.93 -19.63 -7.02
C LEU A 34 42.70 -20.21 -5.62
N PRO A 35 41.69 -19.74 -4.90
CA PRO A 35 41.35 -20.31 -3.61
C PRO A 35 40.90 -21.76 -3.76
N ARG A 36 41.09 -22.56 -2.71
CA ARG A 36 40.65 -23.97 -2.66
C ARG A 36 39.18 -24.16 -3.08
N SER A 37 38.31 -23.23 -2.73
CA SER A 37 36.89 -23.24 -3.10
C SER A 37 36.64 -23.16 -4.61
N ALA A 38 37.53 -22.55 -5.40
CA ALA A 38 37.44 -22.55 -6.86
C ALA A 38 37.70 -23.94 -7.47
N ARG A 39 38.44 -24.81 -6.76
CA ARG A 39 38.75 -26.18 -7.17
C ARG A 39 37.73 -27.20 -6.65
N GLU A 40 37.06 -26.90 -5.54
CA GLU A 40 36.11 -27.83 -4.90
C GLU A 40 34.64 -27.55 -5.21
N HIS A 41 34.28 -26.30 -5.54
CA HIS A 41 32.87 -25.89 -5.64
C HIS A 41 32.55 -25.27 -7.00
N ARG A 42 31.70 -25.94 -7.78
CA ARG A 42 31.21 -25.42 -9.07
C ARG A 42 30.49 -24.08 -8.93
N THR A 43 29.84 -23.83 -7.81
CA THR A 43 29.14 -22.57 -7.51
C THR A 43 30.07 -21.36 -7.39
N TRP A 44 31.36 -21.57 -7.15
CA TRP A 44 32.36 -20.50 -7.19
C TRP A 44 32.44 -19.88 -8.59
N TRP A 45 32.27 -20.69 -9.63
CA TRP A 45 32.22 -20.30 -11.04
C TRP A 45 30.83 -19.92 -11.54
N ALA A 46 29.87 -19.67 -10.63
CA ALA A 46 28.52 -19.27 -11.00
C ALA A 46 28.50 -17.88 -11.65
N ASN A 47 27.39 -17.59 -12.33
CA ASN A 47 27.17 -16.31 -13.02
C ASN A 47 26.21 -15.40 -12.22
N SER A 48 26.25 -15.44 -10.89
CA SER A 48 25.31 -14.73 -10.02
C SER A 48 25.66 -13.24 -9.88
N GLY A 49 26.95 -12.90 -9.98
CA GLY A 49 27.43 -11.51 -9.90
C GLY A 49 27.12 -10.83 -8.56
N GLY A 50 27.21 -9.49 -8.53
CA GLY A 50 26.84 -8.68 -7.36
C GLY A 50 28.01 -8.45 -6.41
N SER A 51 27.90 -8.89 -5.15
CA SER A 51 28.95 -8.69 -4.12
C SER A 51 30.19 -9.58 -4.31
N LEU A 52 30.12 -10.57 -5.20
CA LEU A 52 31.21 -11.52 -5.46
C LEU A 52 32.15 -11.03 -6.56
N VAL A 53 33.23 -10.39 -6.12
CA VAL A 53 34.22 -9.71 -6.97
C VAL A 53 34.84 -10.60 -8.06
N HIS A 54 35.01 -11.90 -7.81
CA HIS A 54 35.54 -12.84 -8.82
C HIS A 54 34.55 -13.07 -9.96
N GLN A 55 33.26 -13.23 -9.67
CA GLN A 55 32.25 -13.47 -10.71
C GLN A 55 32.05 -12.26 -11.62
N ASN A 56 32.18 -11.06 -11.06
CA ASN A 56 32.12 -9.83 -11.84
C ASN A 56 33.25 -9.75 -12.88
N SER A 57 34.41 -10.40 -12.66
CA SER A 57 35.55 -10.30 -13.58
C SER A 57 35.25 -10.81 -15.00
N TRP A 58 34.56 -11.95 -15.16
CA TRP A 58 34.17 -12.43 -16.49
C TRP A 58 32.85 -11.81 -16.96
N LEU A 59 31.90 -11.57 -16.05
CA LEU A 59 30.61 -10.95 -16.40
C LEU A 59 30.78 -9.54 -16.95
N ASP A 60 31.63 -8.72 -16.31
CA ASP A 60 31.94 -7.35 -16.76
C ASP A 60 32.76 -7.34 -18.05
N ALA A 61 33.56 -8.39 -18.30
CA ALA A 61 34.25 -8.59 -19.57
C ALA A 61 33.30 -9.02 -20.71
N GLY A 62 32.01 -9.26 -20.43
CA GLY A 62 31.03 -9.73 -21.41
C GLY A 62 31.10 -11.24 -21.66
N TRP A 63 31.64 -12.00 -20.71
CA TRP A 63 31.74 -13.46 -20.74
C TRP A 63 30.89 -14.08 -19.63
N ARG A 64 30.51 -15.34 -19.80
CA ARG A 64 29.93 -16.16 -18.72
C ARG A 64 30.60 -17.52 -18.68
N VAL A 65 30.57 -18.16 -17.52
CA VAL A 65 30.92 -19.58 -17.43
C VAL A 65 29.77 -20.39 -18.02
N GLU A 66 30.05 -21.12 -19.08
CA GLU A 66 29.11 -22.05 -19.72
C GLU A 66 29.20 -23.45 -19.11
N ARG A 67 30.42 -23.93 -18.82
CA ARG A 67 30.64 -25.27 -18.26
C ARG A 67 31.82 -25.27 -17.29
N THR A 68 31.69 -26.03 -16.21
CA THR A 68 32.73 -26.21 -15.20
C THR A 68 33.04 -27.70 -15.05
N ASP A 69 34.25 -28.11 -15.41
CA ASP A 69 34.76 -29.48 -15.29
C ASP A 69 35.98 -29.52 -14.37
N LEU A 70 35.72 -29.52 -13.06
CA LEU A 70 36.76 -29.49 -12.03
C LEU A 70 37.58 -30.78 -11.96
N ASN A 71 37.06 -31.92 -12.44
CA ASN A 71 37.83 -33.17 -12.49
C ASN A 71 38.96 -33.11 -13.51
N ARG A 72 38.85 -32.21 -14.49
CA ARG A 72 39.86 -31.96 -15.52
C ARG A 72 40.51 -30.59 -15.38
N ASP A 73 40.21 -29.87 -14.28
CA ASP A 73 40.62 -28.49 -14.04
C ASP A 73 40.32 -27.54 -15.21
N VAL A 74 39.16 -27.68 -15.87
CA VAL A 74 38.78 -26.85 -17.03
C VAL A 74 37.49 -26.08 -16.78
N ILE A 75 37.52 -24.78 -17.10
CA ILE A 75 36.37 -23.89 -17.13
C ILE A 75 36.15 -23.37 -18.56
N VAL A 76 34.93 -23.55 -19.07
CA VAL A 76 34.55 -23.06 -20.39
C VAL A 76 33.83 -21.72 -20.22
N PHE A 77 34.48 -20.66 -20.67
CA PHE A 77 33.88 -19.34 -20.81
C PHE A 77 33.26 -19.20 -22.20
N ARG A 78 32.11 -18.53 -22.27
CA ARG A 78 31.46 -18.15 -23.53
C ARG A 78 31.14 -16.67 -23.51
N ARG A 79 31.45 -15.98 -24.61
CA ARG A 79 31.12 -14.59 -24.83
C ARG A 79 29.61 -14.42 -24.96
N LEU A 80 29.05 -13.49 -24.19
CA LEU A 80 27.62 -13.23 -24.15
C LEU A 80 27.09 -12.63 -25.46
N ARG A 81 27.96 -12.03 -26.30
CA ARG A 81 27.63 -11.47 -27.63
C ARG A 81 28.80 -11.62 -28.60
N ILE A 82 28.54 -12.26 -29.75
CA ILE A 82 29.41 -12.18 -30.94
C ILE A 82 29.11 -10.82 -31.59
N GLY A 83 30.11 -9.96 -31.71
CA GLY A 83 29.96 -8.65 -32.34
C GLY A 83 30.73 -7.55 -31.63
N GLY A 84 31.98 -7.35 -32.06
CA GLY A 84 32.62 -6.04 -31.92
C GLY A 84 31.78 -5.01 -32.68
N THR A 85 30.95 -4.26 -31.96
CA THR A 85 30.24 -3.02 -32.39
C THR A 85 29.36 -2.46 -31.25
N SER A 86 29.67 -2.77 -29.99
CA SER A 86 28.90 -2.29 -28.84
C SER A 86 29.35 -0.91 -28.33
N ILE A 87 30.58 -0.48 -28.59
CA ILE A 87 31.08 0.83 -28.12
C ILE A 87 30.43 1.98 -28.93
N ALA A 88 30.28 1.85 -30.25
CA ALA A 88 29.58 2.85 -31.08
C ALA A 88 28.06 2.91 -30.81
N ASN A 89 27.45 1.81 -30.36
CA ASN A 89 26.03 1.76 -30.03
C ASN A 89 25.73 2.15 -28.58
N GLN A 90 26.69 2.06 -27.65
CA GLN A 90 26.56 2.61 -26.31
C GLN A 90 26.68 4.13 -26.32
N SER A 91 27.60 4.71 -27.09
CA SER A 91 27.67 6.16 -27.28
C SER A 91 26.45 6.73 -28.03
N GLN A 92 25.78 5.94 -28.88
CA GLN A 92 24.48 6.30 -29.46
C GLN A 92 23.28 6.02 -28.56
N ARG A 93 23.32 5.02 -27.66
CA ARG A 93 22.23 4.73 -26.70
C ARG A 93 22.26 5.61 -25.46
N SER A 94 23.44 5.99 -24.96
CA SER A 94 23.57 7.05 -23.96
C SER A 94 23.09 8.38 -24.57
N ASN A 95 23.55 8.73 -25.78
CA ASN A 95 23.01 9.90 -26.49
C ASN A 95 21.51 9.79 -26.82
N ARG A 96 20.91 8.59 -26.98
CA ARG A 96 19.45 8.44 -27.23
C ARG A 96 18.61 8.48 -25.96
N ALA A 97 19.11 7.96 -24.84
CA ALA A 97 18.48 8.07 -23.54
C ALA A 97 18.53 9.53 -23.04
N ASP A 98 19.61 10.26 -23.34
CA ASP A 98 19.73 11.70 -23.08
C ASP A 98 18.99 12.56 -24.11
N ARG A 99 18.71 12.07 -25.34
CA ARG A 99 17.98 12.83 -26.38
C ARG A 99 16.49 12.97 -26.14
N ASN A 100 15.87 12.09 -25.35
CA ASN A 100 14.46 12.24 -24.99
C ASN A 100 14.16 11.60 -23.62
N PRO A 101 14.56 12.26 -22.52
CA PRO A 101 14.33 11.78 -21.16
C PRO A 101 12.84 11.57 -20.86
N GLN A 102 11.95 12.31 -21.55
CA GLN A 102 10.51 12.17 -21.43
C GLN A 102 10.04 10.78 -21.90
N LYS A 103 10.51 10.28 -23.05
CA LYS A 103 10.13 8.95 -23.54
C LYS A 103 10.58 7.81 -22.62
N ALA A 104 11.74 7.97 -21.95
CA ALA A 104 12.22 7.03 -20.95
C ALA A 104 11.37 7.07 -19.67
N ALA A 105 11.01 8.27 -19.20
CA ALA A 105 10.12 8.47 -18.08
C ALA A 105 8.71 7.90 -18.36
N GLU A 106 8.15 8.13 -19.54
CA GLU A 106 6.86 7.57 -19.99
C GLU A 106 6.86 6.04 -19.95
N LYS A 107 7.92 5.40 -20.44
CA LYS A 107 8.03 3.94 -20.41
C LYS A 107 8.13 3.39 -18.99
N ARG A 108 8.86 4.08 -18.11
CA ARG A 108 8.95 3.70 -16.68
C ARG A 108 7.61 3.87 -15.99
N LEU A 109 6.97 5.03 -16.15
CA LEU A 109 5.63 5.30 -15.62
C LEU A 109 4.61 4.29 -16.12
N GLY A 110 4.67 3.92 -17.41
CA GLY A 110 3.79 2.91 -17.99
C GLY A 110 3.90 1.54 -17.31
N ARG A 111 5.09 1.16 -16.82
CA ARG A 111 5.28 -0.08 -16.05
C ARG A 111 4.71 0.03 -14.63
N GLU A 112 5.00 1.11 -13.92
CA GLU A 112 4.46 1.35 -12.57
C GLU A 112 2.93 1.44 -12.59
N MET A 113 2.37 2.04 -13.64
CA MET A 113 0.93 2.18 -13.81
C MET A 113 0.18 0.86 -13.92
N VAL A 114 0.85 -0.25 -14.28
CA VAL A 114 0.21 -1.58 -14.29
C VAL A 114 -0.16 -2.04 -12.88
N SER A 115 0.70 -1.77 -11.89
CA SER A 115 0.46 -2.09 -10.49
C SER A 115 -0.61 -1.17 -9.88
N LEU A 116 -0.53 0.13 -10.17
CA LEU A 116 -1.47 1.13 -9.65
C LEU A 116 -2.90 1.00 -10.22
N ARG A 117 -3.08 0.25 -11.30
CA ARG A 117 -4.40 -0.03 -11.92
C ARG A 117 -4.99 -1.36 -11.46
N GLN A 118 -4.32 -2.10 -10.57
CA GLN A 118 -4.93 -3.29 -9.98
C GLN A 118 -6.17 -2.90 -9.17
N PRO A 119 -7.22 -3.73 -9.14
CA PRO A 119 -8.38 -3.48 -8.29
C PRO A 119 -7.96 -3.33 -6.83
N ALA A 120 -8.40 -2.25 -6.19
CA ALA A 120 -8.26 -2.08 -4.75
C ALA A 120 -9.55 -2.52 -4.05
N THR A 121 -9.44 -3.36 -3.03
CA THR A 121 -10.58 -3.72 -2.17
C THR A 121 -10.48 -2.97 -0.86
N VAL A 122 -11.51 -2.18 -0.56
CA VAL A 122 -11.64 -1.46 0.72
C VAL A 122 -12.89 -1.94 1.43
N THR A 123 -12.74 -2.48 2.63
CA THR A 123 -13.84 -3.02 3.44
C THR A 123 -13.89 -2.31 4.79
N LEU A 124 -15.08 -1.86 5.18
CA LEU A 124 -15.38 -1.45 6.55
C LEU A 124 -16.11 -2.58 7.26
N ARG A 125 -15.59 -3.03 8.41
CA ARG A 125 -16.37 -3.77 9.40
C ARG A 125 -16.69 -2.81 10.54
N ALA A 126 -17.96 -2.71 10.91
CA ALA A 126 -18.39 -1.88 12.04
C ALA A 126 -19.39 -2.63 12.92
N GLU A 127 -19.35 -2.34 14.22
CA GLU A 127 -20.24 -2.91 15.23
C GLU A 127 -21.03 -1.81 15.92
N TRP A 128 -22.35 -1.84 15.76
CA TRP A 128 -23.27 -0.89 16.37
C TRP A 128 -23.47 -1.19 17.86
N THR A 129 -23.45 -0.15 18.68
CA THR A 129 -23.91 -0.18 20.07
C THR A 129 -25.23 0.59 20.16
N THR A 130 -26.27 -0.05 20.66
CA THR A 130 -27.58 0.60 20.83
C THR A 130 -27.56 1.56 22.01
N LEU A 131 -28.05 2.78 21.78
CA LEU A 131 -28.31 3.79 22.81
C LEU A 131 -29.79 3.82 23.20
N GLY A 132 -30.68 3.50 22.25
CA GLY A 132 -32.13 3.44 22.45
C GLY A 132 -32.84 4.76 22.09
N ASP A 133 -34.12 4.82 22.45
CA ASP A 133 -34.98 6.00 22.29
C ASP A 133 -34.37 7.24 22.98
N VAL A 134 -34.11 8.28 22.19
CA VAL A 134 -33.41 9.49 22.62
C VAL A 134 -34.14 10.22 23.76
N GLN A 135 -35.48 10.19 23.79
CA GLN A 135 -36.24 10.85 24.86
C GLN A 135 -36.14 10.08 26.18
N LYS A 136 -36.14 8.75 26.09
CA LYS A 136 -36.19 7.83 27.25
C LYS A 136 -34.82 7.54 27.85
N THR A 137 -33.77 7.44 27.04
CA THR A 137 -32.42 7.14 27.54
C THR A 137 -31.74 8.41 28.08
N PRO A 138 -31.35 8.46 29.37
CA PRO A 138 -30.69 9.63 29.96
C PRO A 138 -29.27 9.83 29.42
N CYS A 139 -28.82 11.09 29.28
CA CYS A 139 -27.47 11.39 28.77
C CYS A 139 -26.32 10.89 29.67
N SER A 140 -26.61 10.50 30.91
CA SER A 140 -25.65 9.91 31.85
C SER A 140 -25.55 8.39 31.71
N HIS A 141 -26.29 7.78 30.76
CA HIS A 141 -26.25 6.34 30.54
C HIS A 141 -24.86 5.92 30.05
N SER A 142 -24.29 4.87 30.64
CA SER A 142 -22.90 4.44 30.42
C SER A 142 -22.59 3.97 28.99
N THR A 143 -23.61 3.67 28.20
CA THR A 143 -23.46 3.30 26.78
C THR A 143 -23.22 4.49 25.87
N ILE A 144 -23.45 5.73 26.34
CA ILE A 144 -23.25 6.96 25.55
C ILE A 144 -21.80 7.44 25.74
N PRO A 145 -20.91 7.25 24.76
CA PRO A 145 -19.51 7.67 24.89
C PRO A 145 -19.38 9.21 24.89
N ALA A 146 -18.38 9.72 25.62
CA ALA A 146 -18.02 11.14 25.57
C ALA A 146 -17.18 11.47 24.32
N GLU A 147 -16.51 10.45 23.79
CA GLU A 147 -15.55 10.52 22.68
C GLU A 147 -16.22 10.70 21.31
N ALA A 148 -15.37 10.78 20.28
CA ALA A 148 -15.80 10.81 18.89
C ALA A 148 -16.47 9.51 18.46
N GLY A 149 -17.33 9.59 17.46
CA GLY A 149 -18.04 8.42 16.94
C GLY A 149 -18.98 8.74 15.79
N VAL A 150 -19.59 7.69 15.26
CA VAL A 150 -20.62 7.81 14.21
C VAL A 150 -21.96 7.41 14.80
N LEU A 151 -22.91 8.33 14.78
CA LEU A 151 -24.28 8.11 15.24
C LEU A 151 -25.19 7.79 14.05
N ARG A 152 -26.08 6.83 14.25
CA ARG A 152 -27.25 6.61 13.40
C ARG A 152 -28.50 6.94 14.20
N PHE A 153 -29.24 7.94 13.73
CA PHE A 153 -30.58 8.23 14.22
C PHE A 153 -31.61 7.64 13.27
N ALA A 154 -32.63 6.99 13.80
CA ALA A 154 -33.69 6.36 13.02
C ALA A 154 -35.07 6.80 13.53
N ALA A 155 -35.97 7.11 12.60
CA ALA A 155 -37.36 7.43 12.92
C ALA A 155 -38.28 6.86 11.83
N MET A 156 -39.54 6.64 12.17
CA MET A 156 -40.56 6.24 11.21
C MET A 156 -40.91 7.38 10.25
N ASP A 157 -41.10 7.06 8.98
CA ASP A 157 -41.55 7.94 7.90
C ASP A 157 -42.70 7.23 7.16
N GLY A 158 -43.91 7.30 7.71
CA GLY A 158 -45.01 6.41 7.34
C GLY A 158 -44.76 4.99 7.86
N ASP A 159 -44.84 4.00 6.98
CA ASP A 159 -44.53 2.59 7.28
C ASP A 159 -43.04 2.25 7.12
N ASP A 160 -42.24 3.18 6.56
CA ASP A 160 -40.82 3.00 6.33
C ASP A 160 -39.96 3.58 7.47
N VAL A 161 -38.71 3.11 7.55
CA VAL A 161 -37.70 3.68 8.45
C VAL A 161 -36.78 4.61 7.67
N LYS A 162 -36.61 5.82 8.19
CA LYS A 162 -35.66 6.80 7.68
C LYS A 162 -34.49 6.95 8.65
N THR A 163 -33.27 6.95 8.11
CA THR A 163 -32.04 7.03 8.91
C THR A 163 -31.25 8.32 8.63
N VAL A 164 -30.50 8.77 9.64
CA VAL A 164 -29.57 9.89 9.55
C VAL A 164 -28.25 9.49 10.18
N MET A 165 -27.18 9.61 9.41
CA MET A 165 -25.81 9.31 9.81
C MET A 165 -25.08 10.61 10.14
N VAL A 166 -24.38 10.65 11.29
CA VAL A 166 -23.61 11.82 11.72
C VAL A 166 -22.27 11.39 12.31
N ALA A 167 -21.16 11.86 11.75
CA ALA A 167 -19.86 11.80 12.40
C ALA A 167 -19.72 12.98 13.36
N THR A 168 -19.26 12.74 14.59
CA THR A 168 -19.06 13.78 15.61
C THR A 168 -17.77 13.55 16.38
N HIS A 169 -17.18 14.65 16.88
CA HIS A 169 -16.02 14.63 17.77
C HIS A 169 -16.43 14.39 19.24
N SER A 170 -17.72 14.55 19.56
CA SER A 170 -18.29 14.17 20.85
C SER A 170 -19.70 13.63 20.66
N VAL A 171 -19.85 12.32 20.90
CA VAL A 171 -21.14 11.64 20.85
C VAL A 171 -22.08 12.17 21.92
N GLN A 172 -21.60 12.28 23.17
CA GLN A 172 -22.41 12.77 24.29
C GLN A 172 -22.96 14.17 24.04
N HIS A 173 -22.15 15.10 23.50
CA HIS A 173 -22.61 16.46 23.23
C HIS A 173 -23.72 16.50 22.17
N LEU A 174 -23.54 15.80 21.05
CA LEU A 174 -24.53 15.76 19.98
C LEU A 174 -25.83 15.05 20.42
N TYR A 175 -25.70 13.92 21.12
CA TYR A 175 -26.84 13.18 21.67
C TYR A 175 -27.64 14.06 22.65
N ARG A 176 -26.94 14.76 23.56
CA ARG A 176 -27.56 15.70 24.50
C ARG A 176 -28.26 16.84 23.78
N ALA A 177 -27.63 17.45 22.78
CA ALA A 177 -28.20 18.55 22.02
C ALA A 177 -29.51 18.13 21.33
N LEU A 178 -29.54 16.96 20.69
CA LEU A 178 -30.78 16.42 20.11
C LEU A 178 -31.84 16.16 21.17
N ARG A 179 -31.48 15.53 22.29
CA ARG A 179 -32.44 15.22 23.36
C ARG A 179 -33.07 16.48 23.96
N MET A 180 -32.31 17.56 24.11
CA MET A 180 -32.83 18.83 24.63
C MET A 180 -33.77 19.51 23.62
N GLU A 181 -33.43 19.46 22.33
CA GLU A 181 -34.32 19.92 21.25
C GLU A 181 -35.65 19.16 21.28
N MET A 182 -35.62 17.82 21.40
CA MET A 182 -36.82 16.98 21.51
C MET A 182 -37.64 17.23 22.79
N LYS A 183 -37.06 17.87 23.81
CA LYS A 183 -37.78 18.26 25.04
C LYS A 183 -38.32 19.68 25.00
N GLY A 184 -38.16 20.40 23.89
CA GLY A 184 -38.51 21.82 23.79
C GLY A 184 -37.72 22.72 24.74
N MET A 185 -36.53 22.28 25.19
CA MET A 185 -35.68 23.03 26.11
C MET A 185 -34.66 23.85 25.32
N ASP A 186 -34.75 25.18 25.41
CA ASP A 186 -33.81 26.10 24.78
C ASP A 186 -32.45 26.01 25.50
N GLY A 187 -31.49 25.30 24.90
CA GLY A 187 -30.16 25.08 25.48
C GLY A 187 -29.10 26.05 24.95
N GLY A 188 -29.51 27.22 24.48
CA GLY A 188 -28.60 28.27 24.04
C GLY A 188 -27.69 27.85 22.87
N ALA A 189 -26.52 28.49 22.77
CA ALA A 189 -25.58 28.27 21.66
C ALA A 189 -25.05 26.83 21.56
N GLU A 190 -25.02 26.08 22.67
CA GLU A 190 -24.56 24.69 22.73
C GLU A 190 -25.53 23.70 22.03
N ASN A 191 -26.83 24.03 21.93
CA ASN A 191 -27.84 23.15 21.33
C ASN A 191 -28.04 23.31 19.82
N ARG A 192 -27.29 24.21 19.16
CA ARG A 192 -27.48 24.49 17.72
C ARG A 192 -27.39 23.24 16.84
N SER A 193 -26.58 22.27 17.22
CA SER A 193 -26.41 21.01 16.50
C SER A 193 -27.66 20.11 16.55
N GLY A 194 -28.39 20.08 17.68
CA GLY A 194 -29.64 19.36 17.83
C GLY A 194 -30.75 19.93 16.93
N HIS A 195 -30.93 21.25 16.99
CA HIS A 195 -31.85 21.96 16.09
C HIS A 195 -31.51 21.73 14.61
N LEU A 196 -30.22 21.85 14.26
CA LEU A 196 -29.77 21.64 12.88
C LEU A 196 -30.00 20.19 12.42
N LEU A 197 -29.84 19.22 13.32
CA LEU A 197 -30.12 17.82 13.06
C LEU A 197 -31.60 17.63 12.73
N ILE A 198 -32.52 18.06 13.60
CA ILE A 198 -33.97 17.97 13.37
C ILE A 198 -34.36 18.64 12.04
N LYS A 199 -33.88 19.86 11.80
CA LYS A 199 -34.17 20.62 10.58
C LYS A 199 -33.66 19.92 9.32
N LYS A 200 -32.41 19.45 9.31
CA LYS A 200 -31.81 18.80 8.13
C LYS A 200 -32.30 17.37 7.93
N SER A 201 -32.58 16.64 9.01
CA SER A 201 -33.16 15.30 8.95
C SER A 201 -34.57 15.38 8.39
N GLY A 202 -35.37 16.34 8.86
CA GLY A 202 -36.82 16.36 8.71
C GLY A 202 -37.47 15.29 9.58
N PHE A 203 -36.92 15.06 10.78
CA PHE A 203 -37.58 14.29 11.82
C PHE A 203 -38.57 15.17 12.57
N ASP A 204 -39.60 14.55 13.11
CA ASP A 204 -40.55 15.18 14.02
C ASP A 204 -40.01 15.02 15.45
N PRO A 205 -39.63 16.11 16.16
CA PRO A 205 -39.04 16.01 17.50
C PRO A 205 -39.99 15.43 18.56
N GLU A 206 -41.31 15.48 18.31
CA GLU A 206 -42.33 14.93 19.20
C GLU A 206 -42.48 13.40 19.05
N LYS A 207 -41.93 12.80 17.98
CA LYS A 207 -41.99 11.36 17.72
C LYS A 207 -40.73 10.64 18.23
N PRO A 208 -40.82 9.32 18.49
CA PRO A 208 -39.65 8.54 18.88
C PRO A 208 -38.54 8.59 17.83
N ILE A 209 -37.31 8.83 18.29
CA ILE A 209 -36.09 8.73 17.51
C ILE A 209 -35.18 7.73 18.23
N GLU A 210 -34.85 6.64 17.56
CA GLU A 210 -33.90 5.64 18.02
C GLU A 210 -32.48 6.05 17.65
N CYS A 211 -31.51 5.73 18.52
CA CYS A 211 -30.11 6.06 18.29
C CYS A 211 -29.18 4.86 18.51
N ASP A 212 -28.29 4.65 17.56
CA ASP A 212 -27.16 3.72 17.67
C ASP A 212 -25.83 4.46 17.46
N VAL A 213 -24.74 3.90 17.98
CA VAL A 213 -23.40 4.47 17.83
C VAL A 213 -22.37 3.43 17.40
N VAL A 214 -21.48 3.82 16.49
CA VAL A 214 -20.17 3.18 16.30
C VAL A 214 -19.15 3.98 17.11
N LYS A 215 -18.68 3.37 18.20
CA LYS A 215 -17.71 3.96 19.15
C LYS A 215 -16.26 3.65 18.76
N PRO A 216 -15.27 4.34 19.34
CA PRO A 216 -13.86 4.00 19.12
C PRO A 216 -13.60 2.52 19.43
N GLY A 217 -12.89 1.85 18.53
CA GLY A 217 -12.61 0.41 18.63
C GLY A 217 -13.68 -0.52 18.04
N ASN A 218 -14.84 -0.01 17.63
CA ASN A 218 -15.92 -0.78 16.98
C ASN A 218 -15.90 -0.68 15.45
N ALA A 219 -14.87 -0.09 14.85
CA ALA A 219 -14.72 0.01 13.40
C ALA A 219 -13.34 -0.47 12.97
N TRP A 220 -13.28 -1.20 11.87
CA TRP A 220 -12.05 -1.69 11.25
C TRP A 220 -12.07 -1.40 9.75
N LEU A 221 -11.00 -0.78 9.27
CA LEU A 221 -10.76 -0.53 7.85
C LEU A 221 -9.77 -1.57 7.33
N LEU A 222 -10.15 -2.27 6.26
CA LEU A 222 -9.33 -3.27 5.59
C LEU A 222 -9.04 -2.81 4.16
N THR A 223 -7.76 -2.81 3.77
CA THR A 223 -7.33 -2.57 2.39
C THR A 223 -6.51 -3.76 1.90
N ASP A 224 -6.96 -4.40 0.83
CA ASP A 224 -6.31 -5.57 0.21
C ASP A 224 -5.92 -6.66 1.23
N GLY A 225 -6.84 -6.97 2.14
CA GLY A 225 -6.70 -8.04 3.14
C GLY A 225 -5.94 -7.64 4.42
N ARG A 226 -5.41 -6.42 4.52
CA ARG A 226 -4.77 -5.90 5.74
C ARG A 226 -5.71 -4.95 6.47
N GLY A 227 -6.02 -5.25 7.73
CA GLY A 227 -6.97 -4.49 8.55
C GLY A 227 -6.34 -3.76 9.72
N ARG A 228 -6.87 -2.58 10.06
CA ARG A 228 -6.62 -1.89 11.34
C ARG A 228 -7.91 -1.31 11.91
N LYS A 229 -7.92 -1.07 13.22
CA LYS A 229 -9.01 -0.29 13.84
C LYS A 229 -9.05 1.12 13.23
N ALA A 230 -10.25 1.61 13.01
CA ALA A 230 -10.45 2.97 12.55
C ALA A 230 -10.14 3.95 13.69
N ASN A 231 -9.41 5.03 13.39
CA ASN A 231 -9.17 6.11 14.33
C ASN A 231 -10.32 7.12 14.28
N LEU A 232 -11.31 6.99 15.17
CA LEU A 232 -12.47 7.88 15.17
C LEU A 232 -12.17 9.27 15.76
N ASP A 233 -11.05 9.45 16.47
CA ASP A 233 -10.60 10.76 16.94
C ASP A 233 -10.01 11.60 15.79
N ASP A 234 -9.57 10.95 14.70
CA ASP A 234 -9.24 11.65 13.46
C ASP A 234 -10.52 12.01 12.69
N LYS A 235 -10.73 13.31 12.48
CA LYS A 235 -11.93 13.82 11.80
C LYS A 235 -12.10 13.24 10.40
N THR A 236 -11.02 13.06 9.65
CA THR A 236 -11.11 12.59 8.26
C THR A 236 -11.54 11.12 8.23
N GLU A 237 -10.94 10.32 9.09
CA GLU A 237 -11.22 8.89 9.18
C GLU A 237 -12.60 8.60 9.79
N CYS A 238 -13.02 9.36 10.79
CA CYS A 238 -14.38 9.29 11.34
C CYS A 238 -15.44 9.62 10.26
N ASN A 239 -15.20 10.66 9.45
CA ASN A 239 -16.06 10.99 8.32
C ASN A 239 -16.07 9.89 7.25
N LEU A 240 -14.92 9.26 6.96
CA LEU A 240 -14.86 8.12 6.04
C LEU A 240 -15.72 6.95 6.53
N VAL A 241 -15.64 6.62 7.82
CA VAL A 241 -16.48 5.56 8.41
C VAL A 241 -17.96 5.90 8.27
N ALA A 242 -18.37 7.15 8.57
CA ALA A 242 -19.75 7.58 8.39
C ALA A 242 -20.21 7.52 6.93
N GLN A 243 -19.36 7.91 5.98
CA GLN A 243 -19.64 7.84 4.55
C GLN A 243 -19.85 6.40 4.08
N LEU A 244 -19.01 5.46 4.51
CA LEU A 244 -19.12 4.03 4.15
C LEU A 244 -20.38 3.39 4.74
N LEU A 245 -20.72 3.70 5.99
CA LEU A 245 -21.96 3.25 6.61
C LEU A 245 -23.20 3.85 5.92
N TYR A 246 -23.13 5.12 5.53
CA TYR A 246 -24.19 5.75 4.73
C TYR A 246 -24.38 5.05 3.37
N VAL A 247 -23.30 4.71 2.67
CA VAL A 247 -23.37 3.93 1.42
C VAL A 247 -24.02 2.56 1.67
N GLN A 248 -23.71 1.89 2.78
CA GLN A 248 -24.34 0.61 3.16
C GLN A 248 -25.85 0.75 3.40
N GLU A 249 -26.30 1.84 4.03
CA GLU A 249 -27.73 2.16 4.20
C GLU A 249 -28.42 2.29 2.84
N LEU A 250 -27.84 3.05 1.90
CA LEU A 250 -28.37 3.22 0.54
C LEU A 250 -28.43 1.90 -0.25
N GLN A 251 -27.37 1.08 -0.17
CA GLN A 251 -27.33 -0.24 -0.80
C GLN A 251 -28.38 -1.21 -0.24
N SER A 252 -28.80 -0.99 1.00
CA SER A 252 -29.88 -1.76 1.64
C SER A 252 -31.28 -1.22 1.29
N GLY A 253 -31.38 -0.22 0.41
CA GLY A 253 -32.65 0.42 0.03
C GLY A 253 -33.22 1.37 1.08
N ARG A 254 -32.48 1.69 2.15
CA ARG A 254 -32.98 2.58 3.22
C ARG A 254 -32.93 4.05 2.79
N LYS A 255 -33.98 4.80 3.12
CA LYS A 255 -34.03 6.26 2.99
C LYS A 255 -33.10 6.88 4.04
N SER A 256 -31.89 7.22 3.63
CA SER A 256 -30.86 7.73 4.54
C SER A 256 -30.34 9.11 4.14
N LYS A 257 -29.87 9.89 5.12
CA LYS A 257 -29.09 11.11 4.91
C LYS A 257 -27.78 11.06 5.69
N LEU A 258 -26.69 11.53 5.09
CA LEU A 258 -25.46 11.83 5.79
C LEU A 258 -25.41 13.32 6.10
N LEU A 259 -25.26 13.69 7.38
CA LEU A 259 -25.20 15.09 7.79
C LEU A 259 -23.82 15.45 8.34
N GLN A 260 -23.39 16.67 8.02
CA GLN A 260 -22.30 17.38 8.69
C GLN A 260 -22.91 18.54 9.49
N LEU A 261 -22.60 18.57 10.79
CA LEU A 261 -23.14 19.50 11.79
C LEU A 261 -22.04 20.37 12.38
#